data_AF-A0A7S2F5P2-F1
#
_entry.id   AF-A0A7S2F5P2-F1
#
_cell.length_a   1.000
_cell.length_b   1.000
_cell.length_c   1.000
_cell.angle_alpha   90.00
_cell.angle_beta   90.00
_cell.angle_gamma   90.00
#
_symmetry.space_group_name_H-M   'P 1'
#
loop_
_entity.id
_entity.type
_entity.pdbx_description
1 polymer ?
#
loop_
_entity_poly.entity_id
_entity_poly.type
_entity_poly.pdbx_seq_one_letter_code
_entity_poly.pdbx_strand_id
1 'polypeptide(L)'
;RGLATVVPIQLIRLWSWRDLQERICGVSEVELENLKRHTTYKNCTSTNVHVGYMWEALESFNQKQRRCFLRFVWGRSSLPTVDKWERNFTVQLLSGTDDTRLPCSHTCFFTLDLPTFSCSEVCHARLLYCITNCLAIDADGAAARSLNWDEDDED
;
A
#
# COMPACT_ATOMS: atom_id res chain seq x y z
N ARG A 1 11.24 -18.33 -23.68
CA ARG A 1 12.48 -17.67 -24.17
C ARG A 1 12.72 -16.30 -23.51
N GLY A 2 11.72 -15.44 -23.29
CA GLY A 2 11.91 -14.11 -22.66
C GLY A 2 12.43 -14.13 -21.22
N LEU A 3 11.77 -14.82 -20.27
CA LEU A 3 12.21 -14.83 -18.86
C LEU A 3 13.67 -15.29 -18.68
N ALA A 4 14.08 -16.29 -19.48
CA ALA A 4 15.42 -16.85 -19.45
C ALA A 4 16.53 -15.91 -19.95
N THR A 5 16.19 -14.75 -20.54
CA THR A 5 17.19 -13.73 -20.91
C THR A 5 17.49 -12.76 -19.78
N VAL A 6 16.63 -12.68 -18.76
CA VAL A 6 16.77 -11.77 -17.61
C VAL A 6 17.17 -12.53 -16.35
N VAL A 7 16.57 -13.71 -16.14
CA VAL A 7 16.83 -14.56 -14.96
C VAL A 7 17.35 -15.92 -15.41
N PRO A 8 18.51 -16.39 -14.90
CA PRO A 8 19.03 -17.72 -15.22
C PRO A 8 18.04 -18.83 -14.83
N ILE A 9 17.67 -19.67 -15.80
CA ILE A 9 16.67 -20.73 -15.62
C ILE A 9 17.05 -21.73 -14.51
N GLN A 10 18.35 -21.92 -14.27
CA GLN A 10 18.85 -22.83 -13.24
C GLN A 10 18.48 -22.35 -11.83
N LEU A 11 18.43 -21.03 -11.60
CA LEU A 11 18.01 -20.47 -10.32
C LEU A 11 16.52 -20.66 -10.07
N ILE A 12 15.70 -20.55 -11.12
CA ILE A 12 14.24 -20.75 -11.04
C ILE A 12 13.91 -22.19 -10.61
N ARG A 13 14.73 -23.18 -11.01
CA ARG A 13 14.56 -24.59 -10.64
C ARG A 13 14.89 -24.90 -9.19
N LEU A 14 15.53 -23.97 -8.46
CA LEU A 14 15.83 -24.14 -7.02
C LEU A 14 14.62 -23.90 -6.13
N TRP A 15 13.52 -23.36 -6.68
CA TRP A 15 12.33 -22.96 -5.92
C TRP A 15 11.11 -23.76 -6.33
N SER A 16 10.20 -24.02 -5.38
CA SER A 16 8.87 -24.52 -5.72
C SER A 16 8.06 -23.42 -6.42
N TRP A 17 6.97 -23.80 -7.08
CA TRP A 17 6.09 -22.81 -7.72
C TRP A 17 5.51 -21.81 -6.70
N ARG A 18 5.28 -22.25 -5.44
CA ARG A 18 4.79 -21.40 -4.35
C ARG A 18 5.85 -20.38 -3.94
N ASP A 19 7.08 -20.84 -3.72
CA ASP A 19 8.20 -19.95 -3.36
C ASP A 19 8.48 -18.92 -4.47
N LEU A 20 8.38 -19.33 -5.73
CA LEU A 20 8.54 -18.43 -6.87
C LEU A 20 7.43 -17.38 -6.92
N GLN A 21 6.19 -17.78 -6.68
CA GLN A 21 5.05 -16.87 -6.62
C GLN A 21 5.21 -15.86 -5.48
N GLU A 22 5.54 -16.29 -4.27
CA GLU A 22 5.73 -15.37 -3.14
C GLU A 22 6.90 -14.41 -3.36
N ARG A 23 7.98 -14.84 -4.01
CA ARG A 23 9.13 -13.97 -4.31
C ARG A 23 8.82 -12.92 -5.38
N ILE A 24 7.97 -13.26 -6.35
CA ILE A 24 7.60 -12.35 -7.45
C ILE A 24 6.43 -11.45 -7.04
N CYS A 25 5.36 -12.05 -6.55
CA CYS A 25 4.10 -11.39 -6.23
C CYS A 25 4.03 -10.88 -4.79
N GLY A 26 5.02 -11.18 -3.94
CA GLY A 26 5.03 -10.83 -2.52
C GLY A 26 4.10 -11.69 -1.66
N VAL A 27 4.06 -11.39 -0.36
CA VAL A 27 3.19 -12.07 0.60
C VAL A 27 1.77 -11.50 0.52
N SER A 28 0.75 -12.37 0.61
CA SER A 28 -0.68 -11.97 0.54
C SER A 28 -1.10 -11.10 1.73
N GLU A 29 -0.47 -11.32 2.89
CA GLU A 29 -0.75 -10.60 4.12
C GLU A 29 0.14 -9.36 4.28
N VAL A 30 -0.45 -8.27 4.76
CA VAL A 30 0.21 -6.96 4.90
C VAL A 30 0.39 -6.74 6.38
N GLU A 31 1.61 -7.02 6.82
CA GLU A 31 2.00 -6.81 8.21
C GLU A 31 2.32 -5.33 8.44
N LEU A 32 1.44 -4.64 9.17
CA LEU A 32 1.59 -3.21 9.45
C LEU A 32 2.83 -2.92 10.31
N GLU A 33 3.21 -3.82 11.20
CA GLU A 33 4.42 -3.67 12.01
C GLU A 33 5.69 -3.68 11.16
N ASN A 34 5.74 -4.51 10.11
CA ASN A 34 6.83 -4.50 9.16
C ASN A 34 6.86 -3.18 8.36
N LEU A 35 5.69 -2.70 7.92
CA LEU A 35 5.58 -1.41 7.24
C LEU A 35 6.02 -0.25 8.15
N LYS A 36 5.60 -0.22 9.41
CA LYS A 36 5.99 0.78 10.42
C LYS A 36 7.49 0.82 10.62
N ARG A 37 8.15 -0.35 10.76
CA ARG A 37 9.62 -0.45 10.88
C ARG A 37 10.35 0.15 9.70
N HIS A 38 9.78 0.03 8.50
CA HIS A 38 10.32 0.58 7.26
C HIS A 38 9.73 1.94 6.89
N THR A 39 9.21 2.70 7.87
CA THR A 39 8.67 4.05 7.64
C THR A 39 9.63 5.16 8.09
N THR A 40 9.83 6.14 7.22
CA THR A 40 10.56 7.38 7.49
C THR A 40 9.59 8.57 7.52
N TYR A 41 9.79 9.51 8.43
CA TYR A 41 8.93 10.68 8.60
C TYR A 41 9.61 11.96 8.10
N LYS A 42 8.90 12.77 7.32
CA LYS A 42 9.33 14.09 6.83
C LYS A 42 8.40 15.17 7.37
N ASN A 43 8.97 16.27 7.84
CA ASN A 43 8.26 17.38 8.47
C ASN A 43 7.42 16.98 9.71
N CYS A 44 7.66 15.79 10.25
CA CYS A 44 6.99 15.24 11.41
C CYS A 44 7.84 14.14 12.06
N THR A 45 7.40 13.67 13.22
CA THR A 45 7.99 12.55 13.95
C THR A 45 6.97 11.42 14.08
N SER A 46 7.44 10.21 14.41
CA SER A 46 6.56 9.06 14.70
C SER A 46 5.57 9.31 15.84
N THR A 47 5.90 10.23 16.75
CA THR A 47 5.08 10.64 17.91
C THR A 47 4.01 11.68 17.56
N ASN A 48 3.94 12.16 16.32
CA ASN A 48 2.97 13.16 15.92
C ASN A 48 1.55 12.57 15.92
N VAL A 49 0.58 13.33 16.45
CA VAL A 49 -0.81 12.88 16.57
C VAL A 49 -1.46 12.49 15.24
N HIS A 50 -1.17 13.22 14.15
CA HIS A 50 -1.74 12.93 12.83
C HIS A 50 -1.13 11.68 12.20
N VAL A 51 0.14 11.41 12.50
CA VAL A 51 0.77 10.12 12.15
C VAL A 51 0.09 8.99 12.92
N GLY A 52 -0.23 9.22 14.21
CA GLY A 52 -1.03 8.32 15.02
C GLY A 52 -2.39 7.99 14.37
N TYR A 53 -3.14 9.02 13.95
CA TYR A 53 -4.43 8.84 13.27
C TYR A 53 -4.32 8.00 11.99
N MET A 54 -3.25 8.19 11.21
CA MET A 54 -3.01 7.37 10.02
C MET A 54 -2.81 5.90 10.38
N TRP A 55 -1.98 5.60 11.39
CA TRP A 55 -1.73 4.22 11.80
C TRP A 55 -2.96 3.56 12.42
N GLU A 56 -3.70 4.29 13.25
CA GLU A 56 -4.98 3.83 13.81
C GLU A 56 -5.99 3.48 12.70
N ALA A 57 -6.10 4.33 11.68
CA ALA A 57 -6.93 4.04 10.52
C ALA A 57 -6.47 2.78 9.78
N LEU A 58 -5.16 2.61 9.53
CA LEU A 58 -4.63 1.41 8.88
C LEU A 58 -4.84 0.14 9.71
N GLU A 59 -4.75 0.22 11.04
CA GLU A 59 -5.02 -0.89 11.95
C GLU A 59 -6.48 -1.34 11.87
N SER A 60 -7.42 -0.39 11.77
CA SER A 60 -8.85 -0.67 11.61
C SER A 60 -9.20 -1.27 10.24
N PHE A 61 -8.35 -1.10 9.22
CA PHE A 61 -8.58 -1.64 7.89
C PHE A 61 -8.44 -3.16 7.83
N ASN A 62 -9.30 -3.79 7.05
CA ASN A 62 -9.20 -5.21 6.72
C ASN A 62 -8.05 -5.48 5.72
N GLN A 63 -7.74 -6.76 5.51
CA GLN A 63 -6.62 -7.16 4.67
C GLN A 63 -6.78 -6.76 3.19
N LYS A 64 -8.01 -6.67 2.66
CA LYS A 64 -8.26 -6.13 1.30
C LYS A 64 -7.90 -4.64 1.25
N GLN A 65 -8.37 -3.86 2.22
CA GLN A 65 -8.11 -2.42 2.31
C GLN A 65 -6.63 -2.10 2.52
N ARG A 66 -5.90 -2.87 3.34
CA ARG A 66 -4.44 -2.71 3.51
C ARG A 66 -3.67 -2.94 2.20
N ARG A 67 -4.11 -3.91 1.38
CA ARG A 67 -3.54 -4.11 0.04
C ARG A 67 -3.87 -2.96 -0.92
N CYS A 68 -5.10 -2.43 -0.85
CA CYS A 68 -5.47 -1.23 -1.61
C CYS A 68 -4.63 -0.02 -1.19
N PHE A 69 -4.33 0.12 0.12
CA PHE A 69 -3.43 1.15 0.61
C PHE A 69 -2.03 1.01 0.03
N LEU A 70 -1.42 -0.17 0.07
CA LEU A 70 -0.10 -0.38 -0.55
C LEU A 70 -0.12 -0.06 -2.05
N ARG A 71 -1.19 -0.44 -2.77
CA ARG A 71 -1.33 -0.07 -4.17
C ARG A 71 -1.40 1.44 -4.34
N PHE A 72 -2.13 2.13 -3.47
CA PHE A 72 -2.22 3.58 -3.47
C PHE A 72 -0.86 4.25 -3.22
N VAL A 73 -0.05 3.80 -2.26
CA VAL A 73 1.21 4.47 -1.90
C VAL A 73 2.45 3.96 -2.64
N TRP A 74 2.40 2.77 -3.21
CA TRP A 74 3.58 2.07 -3.76
C TRP A 74 3.33 1.37 -5.10
N GLY A 75 2.07 1.27 -5.55
CA GLY A 75 1.72 0.56 -6.79
C GLY A 75 1.84 -0.96 -6.72
N ARG A 76 2.13 -1.52 -5.54
CA ARG A 76 2.18 -2.96 -5.30
C ARG A 76 1.11 -3.35 -4.29
N SER A 77 0.57 -4.55 -4.41
CA SER A 77 -0.45 -5.09 -3.51
C SER A 77 0.13 -5.88 -2.33
N SER A 78 1.45 -5.97 -2.19
CA SER A 78 2.15 -6.87 -1.27
C SER A 78 3.49 -6.29 -0.78
N LEU A 79 3.91 -6.62 0.43
CA LEU A 79 5.24 -6.27 0.95
C LEU A 79 6.34 -7.22 0.41
N PRO A 80 7.61 -6.77 0.31
CA PRO A 80 8.72 -7.68 0.04
C PRO A 80 8.86 -8.70 1.17
N THR A 81 9.15 -9.94 0.82
CA THR A 81 9.48 -11.00 1.80
C THR A 81 10.83 -10.79 2.47
N VAL A 82 11.70 -9.94 1.89
CA VAL A 82 13.02 -9.64 2.43
C VAL A 82 12.97 -8.45 3.37
N ASP A 83 13.64 -8.56 4.50
CA ASP A 83 13.70 -7.51 5.54
C ASP A 83 14.51 -6.28 5.12
N LYS A 84 15.23 -6.34 4.00
CA LYS A 84 15.99 -5.21 3.47
C LYS A 84 15.25 -4.61 2.28
N TRP A 85 14.57 -3.49 2.51
CA TRP A 85 13.86 -2.78 1.46
C TRP A 85 14.81 -1.84 0.73
N GLU A 86 14.71 -1.78 -0.60
CA GLU A 86 15.47 -0.82 -1.42
C GLU A 86 15.08 0.63 -1.11
N ARG A 87 13.84 0.83 -0.65
CA ARG A 87 13.28 2.14 -0.32
C ARG A 87 12.29 2.02 0.84
N ASN A 88 12.42 2.92 1.80
CA ASN A 88 11.50 3.04 2.93
C ASN A 88 10.23 3.80 2.54
N PHE A 89 9.10 3.45 3.16
CA PHE A 89 7.86 4.21 3.06
C PHE A 89 8.07 5.58 3.70
N THR A 90 7.76 6.66 2.99
CA THR A 90 7.94 8.03 3.52
C THR A 90 6.59 8.67 3.80
N VAL A 91 6.36 9.11 5.03
CA VAL A 91 5.17 9.91 5.39
C VAL A 91 5.60 11.36 5.55
N GLN A 92 5.03 12.24 4.73
CA GLN A 92 5.28 13.67 4.76
C GLN A 92 4.05 14.39 5.27
N LEU A 93 4.18 15.05 6.41
CA LEU A 93 3.08 15.83 6.97
C LEU A 93 3.00 17.20 6.30
N LEU A 94 1.79 17.58 5.87
CA LEU A 94 1.51 18.88 5.28
C LEU A 94 1.14 19.91 6.36
N SER A 95 1.46 21.17 6.13
CA SER A 95 1.12 22.25 7.06
C SER A 95 -0.32 22.74 6.87
N GLY A 96 -0.96 23.10 7.97
CA GLY A 96 -2.31 23.67 7.99
C GLY A 96 -3.40 22.60 8.10
N THR A 97 -4.25 22.74 9.12
CA THR A 97 -5.37 21.82 9.34
C THR A 97 -6.42 22.03 8.26
N ASP A 98 -6.73 20.97 7.51
CA ASP A 98 -7.67 21.02 6.39
C ASP A 98 -8.32 19.65 6.16
N ASP A 99 -9.56 19.53 6.61
CA ASP A 99 -10.35 18.30 6.50
C ASP A 99 -10.92 18.06 5.10
N THR A 100 -10.84 19.06 4.21
CA THR A 100 -11.30 18.95 2.81
C THR A 100 -10.24 18.34 1.90
N ARG A 101 -8.97 18.44 2.29
CA ARG A 101 -7.84 17.94 1.51
C ARG A 101 -7.74 16.41 1.56
N LEU A 102 -7.44 15.82 0.41
CA LEU A 102 -7.21 14.37 0.30
C LEU A 102 -5.73 14.03 0.47
N PRO A 103 -5.39 12.89 1.09
CA PRO A 103 -4.04 12.33 1.06
C PRO A 103 -3.58 12.13 -0.39
N CYS A 104 -2.33 12.46 -0.67
CA CYS A 104 -1.73 12.33 -2.01
C CYS A 104 -0.54 11.38 -1.96
N SER A 105 -0.46 10.44 -2.89
CA SER A 105 0.64 9.49 -2.95
C SER A 105 1.55 9.72 -4.16
N HIS A 106 2.83 9.44 -3.98
CA HIS A 106 3.84 9.43 -5.03
C HIS A 106 4.43 8.03 -5.11
N THR A 107 3.77 7.17 -5.90
CA THR A 107 4.03 5.73 -5.94
C THR A 107 5.47 5.39 -6.32
N CYS A 108 6.03 6.09 -7.32
CA CYS A 108 7.43 5.96 -7.73
C CYS A 108 8.43 6.18 -6.59
N PHE A 109 8.07 6.99 -5.60
CA PHE A 109 8.91 7.36 -4.47
C PHE A 109 8.48 6.74 -3.16
N PHE A 110 7.44 5.89 -3.17
CA PHE A 110 6.83 5.30 -1.99
C PHE A 110 6.57 6.35 -0.89
N THR A 111 5.98 7.48 -1.28
CA THR A 111 5.73 8.61 -0.39
C THR A 111 4.24 8.90 -0.28
N LEU A 112 3.79 9.22 0.92
CA LEU A 112 2.44 9.71 1.22
C LEU A 112 2.53 11.11 1.81
N ASP A 113 1.91 12.07 1.13
CA ASP A 113 1.62 13.39 1.67
C ASP A 113 0.33 13.32 2.49
N LEU A 114 0.46 13.49 3.80
CA LEU A 114 -0.62 13.40 4.78
C LEU A 114 -1.06 14.81 5.20
N PRO A 115 -2.30 15.21 4.92
CA PRO A 115 -2.89 16.43 5.48
C PRO A 115 -3.01 16.34 7.01
N THR A 116 -2.94 17.47 7.69
CA THR A 116 -3.27 17.52 9.13
C THR A 116 -4.78 17.57 9.30
N PHE A 117 -5.38 16.46 9.72
CA PHE A 117 -6.82 16.34 9.97
C PHE A 117 -7.19 16.72 11.38
N SER A 118 -8.41 17.22 11.59
CA SER A 118 -8.92 17.62 12.91
C SER A 118 -9.04 16.45 13.88
N CYS A 119 -9.42 15.26 13.41
CA CYS A 119 -9.56 14.05 14.24
C CYS A 119 -9.26 12.76 13.47
N SER A 120 -9.20 11.63 14.20
CA SER A 120 -8.87 10.31 13.66
C SER A 120 -9.94 9.81 12.68
N GLU A 121 -11.21 10.09 12.96
CA GLU A 121 -12.35 9.67 12.13
C GLU A 121 -12.30 10.31 10.74
N VAL A 122 -11.91 11.59 10.66
CA VAL A 122 -11.72 12.28 9.38
C VAL A 122 -10.55 11.65 8.64
N CYS A 123 -9.42 11.41 9.30
CA CYS A 123 -8.26 10.75 8.70
C CYS A 123 -8.64 9.38 8.09
N HIS A 124 -9.35 8.56 8.86
CA HIS A 124 -9.85 7.26 8.42
C HIS A 124 -10.75 7.38 7.20
N ALA A 125 -11.77 8.24 7.24
CA ALA A 125 -12.70 8.42 6.13
C ALA A 125 -12.00 8.91 4.85
N ARG A 126 -11.05 9.84 4.97
CA ARG A 126 -10.29 10.36 3.82
C ARG A 126 -9.33 9.33 3.24
N LEU A 127 -8.62 8.58 4.08
CA LEU A 127 -7.76 7.48 3.64
C LEU A 127 -8.57 6.39 2.94
N LEU A 128 -9.67 5.97 3.55
CA LEU A 128 -10.57 4.95 2.98
C LEU A 128 -11.11 5.41 1.61
N TYR A 129 -11.52 6.67 1.50
CA TYR A 129 -11.94 7.24 0.23
C TYR A 129 -10.84 7.15 -0.82
N CYS A 130 -9.61 7.58 -0.52
CA CYS A 130 -8.50 7.54 -1.48
C CYS A 130 -8.18 6.13 -1.95
N ILE A 131 -8.06 5.15 -1.03
CA ILE A 131 -7.69 3.78 -1.42
C ILE A 131 -8.78 3.07 -2.22
N THR A 132 -10.04 3.51 -2.08
CA THR A 132 -11.19 2.94 -2.77
C THR A 132 -11.40 3.57 -4.15
N ASN A 133 -11.16 4.87 -4.29
CA ASN A 133 -11.43 5.62 -5.53
C ASN A 133 -10.19 5.75 -6.43
N CYS A 134 -8.97 5.71 -5.88
CA CYS A 134 -7.73 5.74 -6.65
C CYS A 134 -7.31 4.32 -7.05
N LEU A 135 -8.07 3.72 -7.98
CA LEU A 135 -7.85 2.34 -8.45
C LEU A 135 -6.81 2.21 -9.57
N ALA A 136 -6.38 3.33 -10.17
CA ALA A 136 -5.55 3.32 -11.37
C ALA A 136 -4.07 3.62 -11.07
N ILE A 137 -3.23 2.61 -11.28
CA ILE A 137 -1.83 2.76 -11.70
C ILE A 137 -1.65 2.01 -13.03
N ASP A 138 -2.33 0.87 -13.19
CA ASP A 138 -2.38 0.13 -14.44
C ASP A 138 -3.58 0.61 -15.28
N ALA A 139 -3.28 1.34 -16.36
CA ALA A 139 -4.23 1.76 -17.37
C ALA A 139 -4.62 0.63 -18.34
N ASP A 140 -4.62 -0.63 -17.90
CA ASP A 140 -5.18 -1.74 -18.65
C ASP A 140 -6.60 -1.99 -18.12
N GLY A 141 -7.57 -1.36 -18.78
CA GLY A 141 -9.00 -1.31 -18.43
C GLY A 141 -9.75 -2.65 -18.36
N ALA A 142 -9.08 -3.77 -18.18
CA ALA A 142 -9.68 -5.09 -17.97
C ALA A 142 -9.97 -5.39 -16.48
N ALA A 143 -9.17 -4.90 -15.54
CA ALA A 143 -9.30 -5.25 -14.12
C ALA A 143 -10.40 -4.46 -13.38
N ALA A 144 -10.82 -3.30 -13.89
CA ALA A 144 -11.89 -2.51 -13.29
C ALA A 144 -13.27 -3.21 -13.38
N ARG A 145 -13.45 -4.14 -14.33
CA ARG A 145 -14.70 -4.92 -14.46
C ARG A 145 -14.77 -6.18 -13.61
N SER A 146 -13.64 -6.68 -13.09
CA SER A 146 -13.62 -7.95 -12.34
C SER A 146 -13.64 -7.77 -10.82
N LEU A 147 -13.80 -6.55 -10.32
CA LEU A 147 -13.79 -6.23 -8.89
C LEU A 147 -15.15 -5.74 -8.38
N ASN A 148 -16.24 -6.00 -9.13
CA ASN A 148 -17.58 -5.96 -8.56
C ASN A 148 -17.71 -7.19 -7.64
N TRP A 149 -17.23 -7.07 -6.41
CA TRP A 149 -17.26 -8.12 -5.39
C TRP A 149 -18.63 -8.27 -4.71
N ASP A 150 -19.70 -7.76 -5.34
CA ASP A 150 -21.05 -7.69 -4.75
C ASP A 150 -22.09 -8.52 -5.54
N GLU A 151 -21.70 -9.48 -6.38
CA GLU A 151 -22.66 -10.29 -7.17
C GLU A 151 -22.50 -11.82 -7.09
N ASP A 152 -21.75 -12.37 -6.12
CA ASP A 152 -21.61 -13.84 -5.95
C ASP A 152 -21.99 -14.30 -4.53
N ASP A 153 -23.09 -13.79 -3.96
CA ASP A 153 -23.74 -14.35 -2.76
C ASP A 153 -25.28 -14.15 -2.86
N GLU A 154 -25.94 -14.86 -3.78
CA GLU A 154 -27.37 -15.21 -3.66
C GLU A 154 -27.61 -16.52 -4.45
N ASP A 155 -28.27 -17.48 -3.77
CA ASP A 155 -28.49 -18.89 -4.14
C ASP A 155 -29.16 -19.15 -5.52
#